data_AF-A0A8W7M694-F1
#
_entry.id   AF-A0A8W7M694-F1
#
_cell.length_a   1.000
_cell.length_b   1.000
_cell.length_c   1.000
_cell.angle_alpha   90.00
_cell.angle_beta   90.00
_cell.angle_gamma   90.00
#
_symmetry.space_group_name_H-M   'P 1'
#
loop_
_entity.id
_entity.type
_entity.pdbx_description
1 polymer ?
#
loop_
_entity_poly.entity_id
_entity_poly.type
_entity_poly.pdbx_seq_one_letter_code
_entity_poly.pdbx_strand_id
1 'polypeptide(L)'
;MGRKYYCDYCDKRIQNDYNIIKQHNVGLPHLRAKAEYFQQFKSIKEILGEIKYKPPCRSLKDHSVCMFGVLCRYRHYTSETIREMQQFVQRPKEFNPKRSERLRKYLRNVMVRTELFVKKRYNQHAMEKLPPSMIQIEDSSK
;
A
#
# COMPACT_ATOMS: atom_id res chain seq x y z
N MET A 1 -17.20 28.36 22.20
CA MET A 1 -15.81 27.88 22.02
C MET A 1 -15.74 27.03 20.75
N GLY A 2 -15.17 27.56 19.67
CA GLY A 2 -15.11 26.84 18.38
C GLY A 2 -14.30 25.55 18.49
N ARG A 3 -14.72 24.50 17.78
CA ARG A 3 -13.96 23.24 17.67
C ARG A 3 -12.59 23.57 17.05
N LYS A 4 -11.50 23.15 17.68
CA LYS A 4 -10.13 23.28 17.13
C LYS A 4 -9.83 22.07 16.25
N TYR A 5 -9.14 22.27 15.13
CA TYR A 5 -8.63 21.20 14.28
C TYR A 5 -7.39 20.58 14.94
N TYR A 6 -7.29 19.25 14.97
CA TYR A 6 -6.11 18.53 15.45
C TYR A 6 -5.37 17.89 14.27
N CYS A 7 -4.06 18.10 14.17
CA CYS A 7 -3.24 17.45 13.16
C CYS A 7 -2.42 16.32 13.78
N ASP A 8 -2.70 15.07 13.37
CA ASP A 8 -2.03 13.88 13.90
C ASP A 8 -0.54 13.80 13.56
N TYR A 9 -0.10 14.44 12.47
CA TYR A 9 1.33 14.45 12.13
C TYR A 9 2.13 15.42 12.99
N CYS A 10 1.52 16.54 13.37
CA CYS A 10 2.21 17.62 14.08
C CYS A 10 1.92 17.65 15.59
N ASP A 11 0.96 16.85 16.06
CA ASP A 11 0.40 16.86 17.41
C ASP A 11 -0.03 18.26 17.91
N LYS A 12 -0.58 19.06 16.99
CA LYS A 12 -0.95 20.47 17.24
C LYS A 12 -2.44 20.69 17.04
N ARG A 13 -3.03 21.47 17.96
CA ARG A 13 -4.39 22.01 17.85
C ARG A 13 -4.36 23.39 17.20
N ILE A 14 -5.05 23.56 16.10
CA ILE A 14 -5.09 24.76 15.27
C ILE A 14 -6.53 25.26 15.19
N GLN A 15 -6.73 26.53 14.83
CA GLN A 15 -8.06 27.05 14.50
C GLN A 15 -8.66 26.27 13.33
N ASN A 16 -9.95 25.94 13.44
CA ASN A 16 -10.67 25.16 12.44
C ASN A 16 -11.19 26.06 11.30
N ASP A 17 -10.28 26.81 10.69
CA ASP A 17 -10.52 27.61 9.50
C ASP A 17 -9.81 26.96 8.31
N TYR A 18 -10.52 26.83 7.20
CA TYR A 18 -9.99 26.17 6.00
C TYR A 18 -8.65 26.78 5.53
N ASN A 19 -8.55 28.12 5.51
CA ASN A 19 -7.34 28.81 5.07
C ASN A 19 -6.15 28.51 5.99
N ILE A 20 -6.38 28.43 7.29
CA ILE A 20 -5.35 28.12 8.29
C ILE A 20 -4.92 26.66 8.18
N ILE A 21 -5.86 25.73 8.02
CA ILE A 21 -5.57 24.31 7.81
C ILE A 21 -4.78 24.10 6.51
N LYS A 22 -5.16 24.80 5.44
CA LYS A 22 -4.45 24.74 4.16
C LYS A 22 -3.01 25.23 4.30
N GLN A 23 -2.79 26.38 4.95
CA GLN A 23 -1.45 26.90 5.21
C GLN A 23 -0.63 25.96 6.09
N HIS A 24 -1.25 25.36 7.11
CA HIS A 24 -0.59 24.37 7.96
C HIS A 24 -0.09 23.16 7.16
N ASN A 25 -0.94 22.60 6.30
CA ASN A 25 -0.61 21.41 5.51
C ASN A 25 0.51 21.64 4.48
N VAL A 26 0.64 22.88 3.97
CA VAL A 26 1.72 23.27 3.05
C VAL A 26 3.00 23.66 3.81
N GLY A 27 2.90 23.95 5.10
CA GLY A 27 4.03 24.35 5.92
C GLY A 27 5.11 23.27 6.01
N LEU A 28 6.38 23.70 5.96
CA LEU A 28 7.55 22.82 6.11
C LEU A 28 7.49 21.90 7.34
N PRO A 29 7.04 22.35 8.54
CA PRO A 29 6.94 21.48 9.70
C PRO A 29 6.01 20.29 9.49
N HIS A 30 4.84 20.53 8.85
CA HIS A 30 3.89 19.47 8.55
C HIS A 30 4.44 18.52 7.49
N LEU A 31 5.02 19.05 6.42
CA LEU A 31 5.61 18.22 5.36
C LEU A 31 6.75 17.33 5.89
N ARG A 32 7.58 17.86 6.80
CA ARG A 32 8.63 17.09 7.48
C ARG A 32 8.03 15.99 8.35
N ALA A 33 7.11 16.32 9.26
CA ALA A 33 6.51 15.34 10.16
C ALA A 33 5.74 14.24 9.40
N LYS A 34 5.03 14.62 8.33
CA LYS A 34 4.38 13.69 7.41
C LYS A 34 5.40 12.75 6.75
N ALA A 35 6.51 13.28 6.24
CA ALA A 35 7.55 12.48 5.62
C ALA A 35 8.23 11.52 6.63
N GLU A 36 8.47 11.98 7.86
CA GLU A 36 9.01 11.15 8.96
C GLU A 36 8.09 9.98 9.28
N TYR A 37 6.78 10.24 9.40
CA TYR A 37 5.78 9.20 9.60
C TYR A 37 5.82 8.15 8.49
N PHE A 38 5.74 8.56 7.22
CA PHE A 38 5.75 7.59 6.11
C PHE A 38 7.07 6.84 5.97
N GLN A 39 8.20 7.43 6.36
CA GLN A 39 9.50 6.76 6.31
C GLN A 39 9.55 5.51 7.20
N GLN A 40 8.81 5.47 8.31
CA GLN A 40 8.75 4.32 9.21
C GLN A 40 8.09 3.08 8.57
N PHE A 41 7.21 3.29 7.59
CA PHE A 41 6.47 2.23 6.92
C PHE A 41 7.13 1.79 5.60
N LYS A 42 8.20 2.47 5.17
CA LYS A 42 8.91 2.09 3.94
C LYS A 42 9.63 0.77 4.12
N SER A 43 9.49 -0.11 3.14
CA SER A 43 10.22 -1.37 3.10
C SER A 43 11.68 -1.14 2.68
N ILE A 44 12.57 -2.04 3.09
CA ILE A 44 14.00 -2.01 2.72
C ILE A 44 14.19 -1.95 1.20
N LYS A 45 13.32 -2.62 0.43
CA LYS A 45 13.36 -2.61 -1.04
C LYS A 45 13.08 -1.23 -1.62
N GLU A 46 12.06 -0.53 -1.11
CA GLU A 46 11.70 0.82 -1.55
C GLU A 46 12.81 1.81 -1.18
N ILE A 47 13.33 1.71 0.05
CA ILE A 47 14.42 2.54 0.54
C ILE A 47 15.66 2.39 -0.35
N LEU A 48 16.04 1.16 -0.71
CA LEU A 48 17.15 0.90 -1.63
C LEU A 48 16.91 1.50 -3.02
N GLY A 49 15.69 1.41 -3.55
CA GLY A 49 15.34 2.00 -4.85
C GLY A 49 15.55 3.52 -4.87
N GLU A 50 15.19 4.19 -3.78
CA GLU A 50 15.38 5.64 -3.64
C GLU A 50 16.86 6.04 -3.46
N ILE A 51 17.64 5.24 -2.74
CA ILE A 51 19.01 5.59 -2.34
C ILE A 51 20.05 5.24 -3.41
N LYS A 52 19.84 4.16 -4.19
CA LYS A 52 20.84 3.58 -5.09
C LYS A 52 21.47 4.60 -6.04
N TYR A 53 20.68 5.56 -6.52
CA TYR A 53 21.10 6.58 -7.47
C TYR A 53 21.42 7.94 -6.83
N LYS A 54 21.26 8.07 -5.51
CA LYS A 54 21.47 9.33 -4.78
C LYS A 54 22.94 9.50 -4.37
N PRO A 55 23.54 10.67 -4.59
CA PRO A 55 24.86 10.97 -4.05
C PRO A 55 24.83 11.03 -2.51
N PRO A 56 25.94 10.68 -1.82
CA PRO A 56 26.04 10.74 -0.36
C PRO A 56 25.90 12.18 0.15
N CYS A 57 25.19 12.35 1.26
CA CYS A 57 25.05 13.66 1.90
C CYS A 57 26.39 14.14 2.45
N ARG A 58 26.61 15.46 2.45
CA ARG A 58 27.80 16.07 3.06
C ARG A 58 27.86 15.80 4.57
N SER A 59 26.74 15.92 5.28
CA SER A 59 26.66 15.65 6.72
C SER A 59 27.04 14.21 7.09
N LEU A 60 26.84 13.25 6.17
CA LEU A 60 27.27 11.87 6.36
C LEU A 60 28.80 11.75 6.36
N LYS A 61 29.51 12.55 5.55
CA LYS A 61 30.98 12.59 5.53
C LYS A 61 31.54 13.28 6.76
N ASP A 62 30.88 14.36 7.18
CA ASP A 62 31.31 15.18 8.32
C ASP A 62 30.84 14.58 9.67
N HIS A 63 30.19 13.41 9.67
CA HIS A 63 29.57 12.76 10.82
C HIS A 63 28.67 13.69 11.66
N SER A 64 28.04 14.67 11.00
CA SER A 64 27.17 15.66 11.62
C SER A 64 25.70 15.36 11.35
N VAL A 65 24.82 15.92 12.18
CA VAL A 65 23.37 15.80 11.98
C VAL A 65 22.95 16.60 10.75
N CYS A 66 22.25 15.96 9.81
CA CYS A 66 21.73 16.66 8.64
C CYS A 66 20.56 17.58 8.99
N MET A 67 20.69 18.88 8.74
CA MET A 67 19.64 19.88 8.97
C MET A 67 18.35 19.63 8.15
N PHE A 68 18.48 18.92 7.02
CA PHE A 68 17.36 18.62 6.13
C PHE A 68 16.58 17.36 6.56
N GLY A 69 17.19 16.49 7.39
CA GLY A 69 16.55 15.27 7.88
C GLY A 69 16.00 14.40 6.76
N VAL A 70 14.74 13.98 6.89
CA VAL A 70 14.04 13.11 5.91
C VAL A 70 13.76 13.78 4.56
N LEU A 71 13.79 15.12 4.49
CA LEU A 71 13.60 15.88 3.26
C LEU A 71 14.91 16.06 2.47
N CYS A 72 16.01 15.48 2.95
CA CYS A 72 17.29 15.57 2.27
C CYS A 72 17.24 14.91 0.89
N ARG A 73 17.77 15.61 -0.12
CA ARG A 73 17.89 15.09 -1.49
C ARG A 73 18.97 14.01 -1.62
N TYR A 74 19.93 14.02 -0.70
CA TYR A 74 21.09 13.12 -0.68
C TYR A 74 20.83 11.90 0.20
N ARG A 75 21.63 10.84 0.03
CA ARG A 75 21.50 9.65 0.89
C ARG A 75 22.23 9.83 2.23
N HIS A 76 21.62 9.33 3.29
CA HIS A 76 22.18 9.24 4.65
C HIS A 76 22.70 7.83 5.01
N TYR A 77 22.91 6.99 4.01
CA TYR A 77 23.38 5.62 4.18
C TYR A 77 24.78 5.48 3.62
N THR A 78 25.66 4.83 4.37
CA THR A 78 27.01 4.48 3.93
C THR A 78 26.97 3.45 2.79
N SER A 79 28.06 3.30 2.05
CA SER A 79 28.17 2.24 1.03
C SER A 79 28.02 0.84 1.62
N GLU A 80 28.55 0.62 2.81
CA GLU A 80 28.49 -0.66 3.53
C GLU A 80 27.06 -1.03 3.90
N THR A 81 26.32 -0.11 4.52
CA THR A 81 24.91 -0.32 4.90
C THR A 81 24.03 -0.60 3.68
N ILE A 82 24.28 0.06 2.54
CA ILE A 82 23.56 -0.23 1.29
C ILE A 82 23.86 -1.65 0.81
N ARG A 83 25.12 -2.11 0.89
CA ARG A 83 25.50 -3.47 0.51
C ARG A 83 24.79 -4.50 1.39
N GLU A 84 24.73 -4.27 2.69
CA GLU A 84 24.01 -5.13 3.63
C GLU A 84 22.51 -5.18 3.34
N MET A 85 21.89 -4.02 3.10
CA MET A 85 20.48 -3.94 2.71
C MET A 85 20.22 -4.70 1.39
N GLN A 86 21.12 -4.59 0.41
CA GLN A 86 21.03 -5.33 -0.84
C GLN A 86 21.11 -6.84 -0.63
N GLN A 87 22.02 -7.30 0.22
CA GLN A 87 22.12 -8.72 0.58
C GLN A 87 20.85 -9.19 1.29
N PHE A 88 20.32 -8.42 2.24
CA PHE A 88 19.09 -8.74 2.95
C PHE A 88 17.89 -8.89 1.99
N VAL A 89 17.79 -8.02 0.99
CA VAL A 89 16.73 -8.07 -0.04
C VAL A 89 16.87 -9.25 -0.99
N GLN A 90 18.11 -9.66 -1.29
CA GLN A 90 18.41 -10.80 -2.14
C GLN A 90 18.24 -12.14 -1.43
N ARG A 91 18.31 -12.17 -0.09
CA ARG A 91 18.05 -13.39 0.68
C ARG A 91 16.66 -13.91 0.32
N PRO A 92 16.54 -15.15 -0.14
CA PRO A 92 15.24 -15.73 -0.43
C PRO A 92 14.41 -15.69 0.86
N LYS A 93 13.17 -15.22 0.75
CA LYS A 93 12.24 -15.33 1.88
C LYS A 93 12.13 -16.82 2.20
N GLU A 94 12.44 -17.21 3.44
CA GLU A 94 12.33 -18.60 3.85
C GLU A 94 10.90 -19.09 3.57
N PHE A 95 10.80 -20.08 2.69
CA PHE A 95 9.55 -20.74 2.40
C PHE A 95 9.14 -21.48 3.66
N ASN A 96 8.04 -21.07 4.31
CA ASN A 96 7.49 -21.78 5.45
C ASN A 96 6.53 -22.88 4.94
N PRO A 97 6.97 -24.16 4.87
CA PRO A 97 6.18 -25.22 4.27
C PRO A 97 4.87 -25.45 5.03
N LYS A 98 4.87 -25.33 6.37
CA LYS A 98 3.67 -25.53 7.21
C LYS A 98 2.57 -24.50 6.93
N ARG A 99 2.95 -23.23 6.71
CA ARG A 99 2.00 -22.17 6.32
C ARG A 99 1.46 -22.42 4.90
N SER A 100 2.33 -22.83 3.98
CA SER A 100 1.94 -23.11 2.60
C SER A 100 0.97 -24.30 2.49
N GLU A 101 1.16 -25.33 3.32
CA GLU A 101 0.36 -26.55 3.29
C GLU A 101 -1.06 -26.33 3.82
N ARG A 102 -1.22 -25.55 4.91
CA ARG A 102 -2.54 -25.14 5.40
C ARG A 102 -3.32 -24.36 4.34
N LEU A 103 -2.64 -23.39 3.71
CA LEU A 103 -3.25 -22.59 2.65
C LEU A 103 -3.66 -23.50 1.48
N ARG A 104 -2.77 -24.40 1.05
CA ARG A 104 -3.05 -25.39 0.00
C ARG A 104 -4.22 -26.29 0.35
N LYS A 105 -4.32 -26.78 1.59
CA LYS A 105 -5.46 -27.58 2.09
C LYS A 105 -6.78 -26.81 2.04
N TYR A 106 -6.78 -25.52 2.41
CA TYR A 106 -7.97 -24.68 2.36
C TYR A 106 -8.39 -24.37 0.91
N LEU A 107 -7.41 -24.09 0.04
CA LEU A 107 -7.63 -23.73 -1.35
C LEU A 107 -7.98 -24.93 -2.26
N ARG A 108 -7.64 -26.17 -1.87
CA ARG A 108 -7.85 -27.39 -2.68
C ARG A 108 -9.25 -27.51 -3.27
N ASN A 109 -10.28 -27.13 -2.51
CA ASN A 109 -11.68 -27.31 -2.92
C ASN A 109 -12.39 -25.97 -3.20
N VAL A 110 -11.64 -24.86 -3.27
CA VAL A 110 -12.25 -23.54 -3.50
C VAL A 110 -12.92 -23.50 -4.86
N MET A 111 -12.21 -23.90 -5.93
CA MET A 111 -12.77 -23.92 -7.29
C MET A 111 -14.06 -24.74 -7.38
N VAL A 112 -14.03 -25.97 -6.86
CA VAL A 112 -15.21 -26.87 -6.82
C VAL A 112 -16.37 -26.25 -6.04
N ARG A 113 -16.10 -25.61 -4.89
CA ARG A 113 -17.14 -24.93 -4.11
C ARG A 113 -17.73 -23.74 -4.84
N THR A 114 -16.91 -22.93 -5.51
CA THR A 114 -17.40 -21.81 -6.33
C THR A 114 -18.24 -22.32 -7.50
N GLU A 115 -17.81 -23.36 -8.20
CA GLU A 115 -18.57 -23.95 -9.31
C GLU A 115 -19.91 -24.50 -8.85
N LEU A 116 -19.94 -25.23 -7.72
CA LEU A 116 -21.19 -25.74 -7.14
C LEU A 116 -22.11 -24.60 -6.70
N PHE A 117 -21.57 -23.53 -6.13
CA PHE A 117 -22.34 -22.34 -5.74
C PHE A 117 -22.95 -21.64 -6.96
N VAL A 118 -22.14 -21.40 -7.99
CA VAL A 118 -22.59 -20.80 -9.26
C VAL A 118 -23.65 -21.69 -9.92
N LYS A 119 -23.39 -22.99 -10.03
CA LYS A 119 -24.34 -23.96 -10.60
C LYS A 119 -25.65 -24.00 -9.83
N LYS A 120 -25.61 -23.99 -8.50
CA LYS A 120 -26.84 -23.97 -7.67
C LYS A 120 -27.64 -22.68 -7.86
N ARG A 121 -26.98 -21.52 -7.94
CA ARG A 121 -27.63 -20.21 -8.09
C ARG A 121 -28.17 -19.97 -9.50
N TYR A 122 -27.42 -20.34 -10.53
CA TYR A 122 -27.85 -20.20 -11.92
C TYR A 122 -28.85 -21.29 -12.33
N ASN A 123 -28.74 -22.53 -11.82
CA ASN A 123 -29.79 -23.54 -12.03
C ASN A 123 -31.10 -23.18 -11.31
N GLN A 124 -31.07 -22.43 -10.21
CA GLN A 124 -32.29 -21.91 -9.58
C GLN A 124 -33.02 -20.89 -10.46
N HIS A 125 -32.28 -20.05 -11.20
CA HIS A 125 -32.88 -19.04 -12.09
C HIS A 125 -33.20 -19.55 -13.50
N ALA A 126 -32.56 -20.65 -13.94
CA ALA A 126 -32.82 -21.26 -15.25
C ALA A 126 -34.05 -22.20 -15.25
N MET A 127 -34.65 -22.50 -14.09
CA MET A 127 -35.89 -23.31 -14.00
C MET A 127 -37.17 -22.49 -13.78
N GLU A 128 -37.07 -21.18 -13.60
CA GLU A 128 -38.20 -20.30 -13.94
C GLU A 128 -38.18 -20.11 -15.45
N LYS A 129 -38.88 -21.02 -16.12
CA LYS A 129 -39.22 -20.97 -17.53
C LYS A 129 -39.52 -19.52 -17.92
N LEU A 130 -38.76 -18.97 -18.87
CA LEU A 130 -39.16 -17.74 -19.55
C LEU A 130 -40.63 -17.91 -19.97
N PRO A 131 -41.49 -16.91 -19.74
CA PRO A 131 -42.90 -17.01 -20.07
C PRO A 131 -43.05 -17.39 -21.55
N PRO A 132 -44.07 -18.18 -21.92
CA PRO A 132 -44.25 -18.69 -23.30
C PRO A 132 -44.17 -17.61 -24.39
N SER A 133 -44.47 -16.36 -24.06
CA SER A 133 -44.36 -15.19 -24.94
C SER A 133 -42.94 -14.83 -25.38
N MET A 134 -41.90 -15.37 -24.74
CA MET A 134 -40.48 -15.10 -25.06
C MET A 134 -39.75 -16.28 -25.74
N ILE A 135 -40.43 -17.39 -26.01
CA ILE A 135 -39.82 -18.58 -26.64
C ILE A 135 -39.94 -18.53 -28.18
N GLN A 136 -40.82 -17.70 -28.74
CA GLN A 136 -41.21 -17.78 -30.16
C GLN A 136 -40.56 -16.74 -31.11
N ILE A 137 -39.54 -15.98 -30.68
CA ILE A 137 -38.98 -14.91 -31.54
C ILE A 137 -37.80 -15.38 -32.42
N GLU A 138 -37.23 -16.57 -32.20
CA GLU A 138 -36.03 -16.98 -32.97
C GLU A 138 -36.31 -17.78 -34.25
N ASP A 139 -37.57 -18.11 -34.57
CA ASP A 139 -37.92 -18.95 -35.75
C ASP A 139 -38.65 -18.21 -36.88
N SER A 140 -38.56 -16.87 -36.97
CA SER A 140 -39.01 -16.10 -38.15
C SER A 140 -37.84 -15.42 -38.85
N SER A 141 -36.99 -16.25 -39.47
CA SER A 141 -36.13 -15.87 -40.59
C SER A 141 -35.89 -17.10 -41.47
N LYS A 142 -36.95 -17.47 -42.21
CA LYS A 142 -36.86 -18.17 -43.50
C LYS A 142 -37.87 -17.55 -44.44
#